data_AF-A0A2T2XZA4-F1
#
_entry.id   AF-A0A2T2XZA4-F1
#
_cell.length_a   1.000
_cell.length_b   1.000
_cell.length_c   1.000
_cell.angle_alpha   90.00
_cell.angle_beta   90.00
_cell.angle_gamma   90.00
#
_symmetry.space_group_name_H-M   'P 1'
#
loop_
_entity.id
_entity.type
_entity.pdbx_description
1 polymer ?
#
loop_
_entity_poly.entity_id
_entity_poly.type
_entity_poly.pdbx_seq_one_letter_code
_entity_poly.pdbx_strand_id
1 'polypeptide(L)'
;MMISPWAVAMAALLLPSAGLAAQAEMRDEFRRISFHAPSTPGFRTASILTAGFTGATVTMSSNYEGLNLNDVTFSFNHGWLEVGAHHEGRVTLRMKRRPLASEREGVLTMHNRKTGDTQRYRFTLGVWLVGDGAVDDNFAEARERCHRLGGRLLTTRELREVSRKWFGFSKGNLSAMYPQATLFHAQARAGGSFWVHEAKALYLHTGIKSPERGINTLCRYAYENAT
;
A
#
# COMPACT_ATOMS: atom_id res chain seq x y z
N MET A 1 9.51 -21.96 70.42
CA MET A 1 8.81 -21.26 69.32
C MET A 1 9.63 -21.47 68.05
N MET A 2 9.04 -22.15 67.08
CA MET A 2 9.67 -22.62 65.85
C MET A 2 9.71 -21.52 64.79
N ILE A 3 10.83 -21.38 64.08
CA ILE A 3 10.88 -20.73 62.76
C ILE A 3 11.47 -21.76 61.80
N SER A 4 10.66 -22.16 60.82
CA SER A 4 10.94 -23.21 59.84
C SER A 4 11.93 -22.71 58.76
N PRO A 5 12.91 -23.52 58.32
CA PRO A 5 13.91 -23.13 57.33
C PRO A 5 13.44 -23.51 55.91
N TRP A 6 12.46 -22.78 55.38
CA TRP A 6 12.03 -22.92 53.98
C TRP A 6 12.03 -21.55 53.32
N ALA A 7 13.22 -21.04 53.00
CA ALA A 7 13.42 -20.00 52.00
C ALA A 7 14.44 -20.53 51.01
N VAL A 8 13.93 -21.41 50.16
CA VAL A 8 14.59 -22.04 49.03
C VAL A 8 15.15 -20.95 48.12
N ALA A 9 16.43 -21.11 47.77
CA ALA A 9 17.13 -20.41 46.72
C ALA A 9 16.27 -20.34 45.45
N MET A 10 16.07 -19.14 44.91
CA MET A 10 15.77 -18.87 43.49
C MET A 10 15.92 -17.36 43.23
N ALA A 11 17.12 -16.82 43.48
CA ALA A 11 17.51 -15.47 43.04
C ALA A 11 18.49 -15.54 41.86
N ALA A 12 18.27 -16.50 40.96
CA ALA A 12 18.97 -16.60 39.69
C ALA A 12 17.94 -16.56 38.56
N LEU A 13 18.20 -15.68 37.58
CA LEU A 13 17.50 -15.54 36.30
C LEU A 13 16.24 -14.64 36.28
N LEU A 14 16.45 -13.37 36.59
CA LEU A 14 15.72 -12.30 35.89
C LEU A 14 16.72 -11.55 35.01
N LEU A 15 17.12 -12.18 33.91
CA LEU A 15 17.57 -11.43 32.75
C LEU A 15 16.34 -10.68 32.23
N PRO A 16 16.34 -9.34 32.17
CA PRO A 16 15.36 -8.67 31.35
C PRO A 16 15.78 -8.96 29.90
N SER A 17 15.16 -9.98 29.32
CA SER A 17 15.04 -10.12 27.87
C SER A 17 14.13 -8.98 27.36
N ALA A 18 14.55 -7.74 27.57
CA ALA A 18 14.01 -6.59 26.89
C ALA A 18 14.40 -6.76 25.44
N GLY A 19 13.48 -7.33 24.67
CA GLY A 19 13.54 -7.43 23.23
C GLY A 19 13.64 -6.04 22.61
N LEU A 20 14.84 -5.48 22.60
CA LEU A 20 15.28 -4.59 21.55
C LEU A 20 15.55 -5.47 20.33
N ALA A 21 14.47 -5.87 19.66
CA ALA A 21 14.56 -6.11 18.24
C ALA A 21 14.88 -4.76 17.62
N ALA A 22 16.17 -4.42 17.61
CA ALA A 22 16.70 -3.39 16.75
C ALA A 22 16.08 -3.64 15.37
N GLN A 23 15.31 -2.68 14.86
CA GLN A 23 15.14 -2.62 13.42
C GLN A 23 16.56 -2.59 12.88
N ALA A 24 17.04 -3.72 12.35
CA ALA A 24 18.33 -3.78 11.69
C ALA A 24 18.32 -2.61 10.72
N GLU A 25 19.22 -1.66 10.97
CA GLU A 25 19.34 -0.43 10.18
C GLU A 25 19.26 -0.83 8.72
N MET A 26 18.25 -0.33 8.01
CA MET A 26 18.03 -0.72 6.62
C MET A 26 19.31 -0.38 5.86
N ARG A 27 20.06 -1.41 5.43
CA ARG A 27 21.37 -1.24 4.78
C ARG A 27 21.16 -0.35 3.56
N ASP A 28 22.12 0.54 3.34
CA ASP A 28 22.01 1.64 2.38
C ASP A 28 21.61 1.18 0.97
N GLU A 29 22.03 -0.02 0.57
CA GLU A 29 21.81 -0.58 -0.76
C GLU A 29 20.33 -0.86 -1.08
N PHE A 30 19.58 -1.45 -0.14
CA PHE A 30 18.14 -1.72 -0.35
C PHE A 30 17.31 -0.44 -0.31
N ARG A 31 17.83 0.66 0.26
CA ARG A 31 17.21 1.99 0.14
C ARG A 31 17.23 2.52 -1.29
N ARG A 32 18.09 1.95 -2.15
CA ARG A 32 18.24 2.32 -3.57
C ARG A 32 17.25 1.60 -4.48
N ILE A 33 16.41 0.70 -3.93
CA ILE A 33 15.28 0.14 -4.67
C ILE A 33 14.19 1.21 -4.81
N SER A 34 13.88 1.50 -6.06
CA SER A 34 12.89 2.49 -6.47
C SER A 34 11.57 1.80 -6.76
N PHE A 35 10.47 2.37 -6.28
CA PHE A 35 9.12 1.87 -6.49
C PHE A 35 8.39 2.76 -7.49
N HIS A 36 7.83 2.17 -8.55
CA HIS A 36 7.19 2.86 -9.67
C HIS A 36 5.76 2.37 -9.89
N ALA A 37 4.78 3.28 -9.81
CA ALA A 37 3.42 3.01 -10.25
C ALA A 37 3.28 3.32 -11.75
N PRO A 38 2.40 2.61 -12.51
CA PRO A 38 2.16 2.85 -13.94
C PRO A 38 1.89 4.33 -14.29
N SER A 39 1.22 5.03 -13.38
CA SER A 39 0.78 6.41 -13.51
C SER A 39 1.84 7.44 -13.07
N THR A 40 3.04 7.04 -12.65
CA THR A 40 3.99 7.98 -12.05
C THR A 40 5.41 7.71 -12.52
N PRO A 41 5.94 8.51 -13.46
CA PRO A 41 7.36 8.53 -13.74
C PRO A 41 8.07 9.28 -12.60
N GLY A 42 8.45 8.57 -11.54
CA GLY A 42 9.17 9.18 -10.42
C GLY A 42 9.32 8.24 -9.23
N PHE A 43 10.47 8.38 -8.55
CA PHE A 43 10.88 7.57 -7.42
C PHE A 43 9.85 7.60 -6.29
N ARG A 44 9.49 6.42 -5.77
CA ARG A 44 8.80 6.26 -4.50
C ARG A 44 9.59 5.34 -3.60
N THR A 45 9.39 5.54 -2.30
CA THR A 45 9.78 4.59 -1.26
C THR A 45 8.72 3.50 -1.16
N ALA A 46 9.03 2.44 -0.42
CA ALA A 46 8.10 1.36 -0.13
C ALA A 46 6.81 1.82 0.60
N SER A 47 6.74 3.09 1.06
CA SER A 47 5.52 3.71 1.62
C SER A 47 4.32 3.69 0.65
N ILE A 48 4.54 3.51 -0.66
CA ILE A 48 3.46 3.30 -1.63
C ILE A 48 2.53 2.15 -1.23
N LEU A 49 3.07 1.10 -0.58
CA LEU A 49 2.33 -0.10 -0.17
C LEU A 49 1.35 0.13 1.01
N THR A 50 1.41 1.30 1.67
CA THR A 50 0.50 1.65 2.77
C THR A 50 -0.88 2.10 2.29
N ALA A 51 -1.08 2.26 0.99
CA ALA A 51 -2.39 2.45 0.38
C ALA A 51 -2.51 1.55 -0.85
N GLY A 52 -3.70 1.10 -1.22
CA GLY A 52 -3.84 0.15 -2.33
C GLY A 52 -5.25 -0.08 -2.82
N PHE A 53 -5.36 -0.87 -3.87
CA PHE A 53 -6.61 -1.38 -4.43
C PHE A 53 -6.35 -2.63 -5.25
N THR A 54 -7.40 -3.44 -5.49
CA THR A 54 -7.28 -4.63 -6.33
C THR A 54 -6.87 -4.24 -7.74
N GLY A 55 -5.82 -4.88 -8.27
CA GLY A 55 -5.25 -4.59 -9.58
C GLY A 55 -4.15 -3.52 -9.56
N ALA A 56 -3.86 -2.89 -8.42
CA ALA A 56 -2.74 -1.96 -8.29
C ALA A 56 -1.41 -2.69 -8.47
N THR A 57 -0.50 -2.12 -9.26
CA THR A 57 0.82 -2.68 -9.56
C THR A 57 1.93 -1.69 -9.26
N VAL A 58 3.06 -2.19 -8.75
CA VAL A 58 4.27 -1.42 -8.52
C VAL A 58 5.45 -2.16 -9.11
N THR A 59 6.20 -1.52 -9.98
CA THR A 59 7.46 -2.05 -10.49
C THR A 59 8.61 -1.55 -9.62
N MET A 60 9.41 -2.47 -9.11
CA MET A 60 10.65 -2.20 -8.39
C MET A 60 11.83 -2.31 -9.36
N SER A 61 12.75 -1.36 -9.25
CA SER A 61 14.02 -1.35 -9.99
C SER A 61 15.14 -0.74 -9.14
N SER A 62 16.39 -1.06 -9.46
CA SER A 62 17.58 -0.46 -8.86
C SER A 62 18.48 0.06 -9.96
N ASN A 63 18.98 1.29 -9.81
CA ASN A 63 20.04 1.84 -10.66
C ASN A 63 21.42 1.77 -9.97
N TYR A 64 21.49 1.12 -8.81
CA TYR A 64 22.74 0.97 -8.08
C TYR A 64 23.51 -0.26 -8.60
N GLU A 65 24.73 -0.04 -9.08
CA GLU A 65 25.59 -1.07 -9.66
C GLU A 65 25.88 -2.25 -8.71
N GLY A 66 25.90 -2.00 -7.40
CA GLY A 66 26.09 -3.04 -6.39
C GLY A 66 24.86 -3.91 -6.13
N LEU A 67 23.69 -3.54 -6.67
CA LEU A 67 22.42 -4.23 -6.43
C LEU A 67 21.72 -4.60 -7.73
N ASN A 68 21.90 -5.86 -8.14
CA ASN A 68 21.14 -6.49 -9.21
C ASN A 68 19.90 -7.19 -8.63
N LEU A 69 18.70 -6.77 -9.04
CA LEU A 69 17.46 -7.37 -8.52
C LEU A 69 17.30 -8.84 -8.91
N ASN A 70 17.93 -9.31 -9.98
CA ASN A 70 17.89 -10.73 -10.35
C ASN A 70 18.57 -11.63 -9.30
N ASP A 71 19.46 -11.08 -8.48
CA ASP A 71 20.11 -11.80 -7.38
C ASP A 71 19.25 -11.79 -6.10
N VAL A 72 18.16 -11.01 -6.06
CA VAL A 72 17.32 -10.81 -4.89
C VAL A 72 16.05 -11.66 -5.00
N THR A 73 15.77 -12.46 -3.98
CA THR A 73 14.47 -13.12 -3.82
C THR A 73 13.55 -12.24 -3.01
N PHE A 74 12.35 -12.01 -3.54
CA PHE A 74 11.31 -11.21 -2.88
C PHE A 74 10.21 -12.12 -2.37
N SER A 75 9.75 -11.88 -1.14
CA SER A 75 8.60 -12.57 -0.56
C SER A 75 7.77 -11.62 0.28
N PHE A 76 6.49 -11.92 0.40
CA PHE A 76 5.56 -11.16 1.21
C PHE A 76 4.77 -12.11 2.11
N ASN A 77 4.50 -11.69 3.34
CA ASN A 77 3.93 -12.55 4.37
C ASN A 77 2.43 -12.87 4.20
N HIS A 78 1.72 -12.21 3.28
CA HIS A 78 0.28 -12.44 3.07
C HIS A 78 -0.06 -12.70 1.60
N GLY A 79 -1.18 -13.38 1.35
CA GLY A 79 -1.60 -13.76 -0.02
C GLY A 79 -2.25 -12.65 -0.85
N TRP A 80 -2.43 -11.44 -0.30
CA TRP A 80 -3.11 -10.33 -0.99
C TRP A 80 -2.19 -9.52 -1.90
N LEU A 81 -0.87 -9.60 -1.71
CA LEU A 81 0.15 -9.01 -2.57
C LEU A 81 0.97 -10.13 -3.21
N GLU A 82 1.09 -10.09 -4.52
CA GLU A 82 1.90 -11.01 -5.29
C GLU A 82 3.23 -10.38 -5.68
N VAL A 83 4.28 -11.16 -5.59
CA VAL A 83 5.59 -10.87 -6.18
C VAL A 83 5.63 -11.55 -7.54
N GLY A 84 5.65 -10.75 -8.61
CA GLY A 84 5.80 -11.23 -9.98
C GLY A 84 7.21 -11.71 -10.30
N ALA A 85 7.35 -12.37 -11.44
CA ALA A 85 8.64 -12.79 -11.95
C ALA A 85 9.56 -11.59 -12.25
N HIS A 86 10.86 -11.85 -12.24
CA HIS A 86 11.86 -10.87 -12.67
C HIS A 86 11.78 -10.70 -14.18
N HIS A 87 11.72 -9.46 -14.65
CA HIS A 87 11.77 -9.14 -16.07
C HIS A 87 12.74 -7.98 -16.25
N GLU A 88 13.82 -8.19 -17.00
CA GLU A 88 14.83 -7.15 -17.31
C GLU A 88 15.35 -6.41 -16.06
N GLY A 89 15.64 -7.14 -14.98
CA GLY A 89 16.14 -6.56 -13.73
C GLY A 89 15.08 -5.77 -12.93
N ARG A 90 13.80 -5.97 -13.24
CA ARG A 90 12.67 -5.37 -12.54
C ARG A 90 11.78 -6.43 -11.91
N VAL A 91 11.13 -6.07 -10.80
CA VAL A 91 10.19 -6.94 -10.09
C VAL A 91 8.86 -6.23 -9.93
N THR A 92 7.77 -6.86 -10.32
CA THR A 92 6.43 -6.25 -10.18
C THR A 92 5.72 -6.81 -8.97
N LEU A 93 5.26 -5.94 -8.08
CA LEU A 93 4.32 -6.27 -7.02
C LEU A 93 2.90 -6.01 -7.50
N ARG A 94 1.98 -6.95 -7.28
CA ARG A 94 0.56 -6.83 -7.68
C ARG A 94 -0.37 -7.07 -6.50
N MET A 95 -1.26 -6.12 -6.24
CA MET A 95 -2.31 -6.26 -5.24
C MET A 95 -3.49 -7.06 -5.83
N LYS A 96 -3.62 -8.34 -5.44
CA LYS A 96 -4.55 -9.30 -6.06
C LYS A 96 -5.95 -9.27 -5.49
N ARG A 97 -6.06 -8.98 -4.21
CA ARG A 97 -7.33 -8.97 -3.49
C ARG A 97 -7.25 -7.99 -2.34
N ARG A 98 -8.43 -7.63 -1.82
CA ARG A 98 -8.54 -6.92 -0.55
C ARG A 98 -7.92 -7.76 0.58
N PRO A 99 -7.06 -7.18 1.43
CA PRO A 99 -6.61 -7.84 2.65
C PRO A 99 -7.77 -8.02 3.63
N LEU A 100 -7.64 -8.98 4.54
CA LEU A 100 -8.44 -9.05 5.75
C LEU A 100 -7.92 -8.03 6.78
N ALA A 101 -8.72 -7.72 7.81
CA ALA A 101 -8.30 -6.82 8.88
C ALA A 101 -6.99 -7.28 9.57
N SER A 102 -6.84 -8.59 9.77
CA SER A 102 -5.65 -9.23 10.35
C SER A 102 -4.43 -9.26 9.41
N GLU A 103 -4.59 -8.97 8.11
CA GLU A 103 -3.53 -9.02 7.11
C GLU A 103 -2.94 -7.63 6.79
N ARG A 104 -3.31 -6.59 7.56
CA ARG A 104 -2.90 -5.19 7.30
C ARG A 104 -1.44 -4.92 7.64
N GLU A 105 -0.84 -5.70 8.54
CA GLU A 105 0.59 -5.64 8.86
C GLU A 105 1.39 -6.44 7.83
N GLY A 106 1.96 -5.73 6.87
CA GLY A 106 2.74 -6.29 5.77
C GLY A 106 4.23 -6.33 6.06
N VAL A 107 4.89 -7.42 5.65
CA VAL A 107 6.36 -7.57 5.68
C VAL A 107 6.84 -8.02 4.31
N LEU A 108 7.43 -7.10 3.56
CA LEU A 108 8.16 -7.40 2.33
C LEU A 108 9.59 -7.80 2.69
N THR A 109 9.95 -9.06 2.43
CA THR A 109 11.28 -9.60 2.69
C THR A 109 12.06 -9.70 1.39
N MET A 110 13.28 -9.17 1.40
CA MET A 110 14.22 -9.17 0.28
C MET A 110 15.47 -9.91 0.72
N HIS A 111 15.81 -10.98 0.03
CA HIS A 111 16.98 -11.81 0.35
C HIS A 111 17.95 -11.81 -0.83
N ASN A 112 19.15 -11.26 -0.64
CA ASN A 112 20.19 -11.25 -1.65
C ASN A 112 20.89 -12.63 -1.63
N ARG A 113 20.72 -13.41 -2.70
CA ARG A 113 21.30 -14.76 -2.81
C ARG A 113 22.82 -14.73 -2.96
N LYS A 114 23.38 -13.62 -3.44
CA LYS A 114 24.83 -13.45 -3.65
C LYS A 114 25.56 -13.12 -2.35
N THR A 115 24.99 -12.23 -1.52
CA THR A 115 25.63 -11.82 -0.25
C THR A 115 25.11 -12.58 0.96
N GLY A 116 23.96 -13.25 0.84
CA GLY A 116 23.24 -13.86 1.97
C GLY A 116 22.43 -12.87 2.81
N ASP A 117 22.50 -11.57 2.52
CA ASP A 117 21.83 -10.54 3.32
C ASP A 117 20.31 -10.60 3.19
N THR A 118 19.62 -10.28 4.29
CA THR A 118 18.15 -10.22 4.31
C THR A 118 17.66 -8.89 4.87
N GLN A 119 16.82 -8.23 4.11
CA GLN A 119 16.17 -6.96 4.44
C GLN A 119 14.67 -7.18 4.60
N ARG A 120 14.07 -6.60 5.64
CA ARG A 120 12.61 -6.64 5.85
C ARG A 120 12.05 -5.23 5.88
N TYR A 121 11.11 -4.94 5.00
CA TYR A 121 10.32 -3.72 5.01
C TYR A 121 8.96 -4.01 5.63
N ARG A 122 8.72 -3.44 6.81
CA ARG A 122 7.45 -3.54 7.53
C ARG A 122 6.59 -2.32 7.24
N PHE A 123 5.30 -2.52 7.04
CA PHE A 123 4.34 -1.43 6.86
C PHE A 123 2.93 -1.83 7.30
N THR A 124 2.15 -0.84 7.71
CA THR A 124 0.72 -1.00 7.96
C THR A 124 -0.06 -0.44 6.78
N LEU A 125 -0.94 -1.26 6.20
CA LEU A 125 -1.89 -0.77 5.19
C LEU A 125 -2.93 0.14 5.87
N GLY A 126 -2.92 1.43 5.52
CA GLY A 126 -3.83 2.43 6.06
C GLY A 126 -5.13 2.58 5.25
N VAL A 127 -5.01 2.57 3.93
CA VAL A 127 -6.14 2.84 3.00
C VAL A 127 -6.25 1.72 1.97
N TRP A 128 -7.44 1.14 1.86
CA TRP A 128 -7.78 0.28 0.74
C TRP A 128 -8.96 0.90 -0.03
N LEU A 129 -8.82 1.07 -1.33
CA LEU A 129 -9.89 1.62 -2.16
C LEU A 129 -10.80 0.51 -2.68
N VAL A 130 -12.09 0.81 -2.69
CA VAL A 130 -13.12 0.04 -3.37
C VAL A 130 -13.95 0.97 -4.24
N GLY A 131 -14.54 0.42 -5.28
CA GLY A 131 -15.38 1.10 -6.25
C GLY A 131 -15.96 0.08 -7.22
N ASP A 132 -17.00 0.49 -7.93
CA ASP A 132 -17.72 -0.27 -8.95
C ASP A 132 -17.68 0.45 -10.31
N GLY A 133 -16.86 1.49 -10.43
CA GLY A 133 -16.72 2.29 -11.63
C GLY A 133 -17.92 3.18 -11.94
N ALA A 134 -18.78 3.49 -10.96
CA ALA A 134 -19.88 4.41 -11.16
C ALA A 134 -19.44 5.89 -11.17
N VAL A 135 -20.22 6.69 -11.90
CA VAL A 135 -20.24 8.15 -11.84
C VAL A 135 -21.54 8.52 -11.14
N ASP A 136 -21.47 9.33 -10.09
CA ASP A 136 -22.65 9.71 -9.31
C ASP A 136 -22.99 11.19 -9.55
N ASP A 137 -24.28 11.48 -9.72
CA ASP A 137 -24.78 12.80 -10.08
C ASP A 137 -24.71 13.79 -8.90
N ASN A 138 -24.75 13.27 -7.67
CA ASN A 138 -24.68 14.06 -6.46
C ASN A 138 -23.96 13.35 -5.31
N PHE A 139 -23.64 14.13 -4.27
CA PHE A 139 -22.92 13.65 -3.09
C PHE A 139 -23.69 12.60 -2.27
N ALA A 140 -25.03 12.70 -2.20
CA ALA A 140 -25.83 11.77 -1.40
C ALA A 140 -25.74 10.35 -1.97
N GLU A 141 -25.86 10.23 -3.30
CA GLU A 141 -25.69 8.97 -4.02
C GLU A 141 -24.27 8.40 -3.87
N ALA A 142 -23.25 9.24 -4.04
CA ALA A 142 -21.85 8.81 -3.87
C ALA A 142 -21.58 8.28 -2.44
N ARG A 143 -22.15 8.94 -1.43
CA ARG A 143 -22.03 8.50 -0.03
C ARG A 143 -22.77 7.18 0.20
N GLU A 144 -24.01 7.06 -0.25
CA GLU A 144 -24.81 5.85 -0.10
C GLU A 144 -24.13 4.66 -0.80
N ARG A 145 -23.59 4.88 -2.01
CA ARG A 145 -22.81 3.89 -2.74
C ARG A 145 -21.61 3.42 -1.95
N CYS A 146 -20.82 4.33 -1.39
CA CYS A 146 -19.68 3.93 -0.58
C CYS A 146 -20.09 3.11 0.65
N HIS A 147 -21.22 3.43 1.29
CA HIS A 147 -21.75 2.60 2.38
C HIS A 147 -22.13 1.20 1.88
N ARG A 148 -22.79 1.09 0.73
CA ARG A 148 -23.16 -0.19 0.10
C ARG A 148 -21.95 -1.05 -0.24
N LEU A 149 -20.83 -0.42 -0.63
CA LEU A 149 -19.55 -1.08 -0.90
C LEU A 149 -18.75 -1.44 0.37
N GLY A 150 -19.34 -1.28 1.56
CA GLY A 150 -18.69 -1.58 2.84
C GLY A 150 -17.63 -0.57 3.23
N GLY A 151 -17.83 0.70 2.88
CA GLY A 151 -16.85 1.76 3.09
C GLY A 151 -17.46 3.13 3.32
N ARG A 152 -16.63 4.15 3.09
CA ARG A 152 -17.02 5.55 3.12
C ARG A 152 -16.28 6.34 2.06
N LEU A 153 -16.78 7.53 1.73
CA LEU A 153 -16.02 8.47 0.92
C LEU A 153 -14.67 8.79 1.58
N LEU A 154 -13.67 9.00 0.73
CA LEU A 154 -12.34 9.44 1.17
C LEU A 154 -12.45 10.85 1.75
N THR A 155 -11.66 11.14 2.78
CA THR A 155 -11.36 12.53 3.17
C THR A 155 -10.46 13.18 2.12
N THR A 156 -10.41 14.51 2.11
CA THR A 156 -9.45 15.28 1.28
C THR A 156 -8.01 14.81 1.48
N ARG A 157 -7.61 14.52 2.73
CA ARG A 157 -6.25 14.06 3.07
C ARG A 157 -5.95 12.70 2.44
N GLU A 158 -6.86 11.75 2.58
CA GLU A 158 -6.72 10.39 2.03
C GLU A 158 -6.69 10.41 0.51
N LEU A 159 -7.56 11.19 -0.14
CA LEU A 159 -7.54 11.32 -1.60
C LEU A 159 -6.19 11.86 -2.09
N ARG A 160 -5.66 12.92 -1.45
CA ARG A 160 -4.34 13.47 -1.81
C ARG A 160 -3.20 12.48 -1.62
N GLU A 161 -3.24 11.71 -0.53
CA GLU A 161 -2.23 10.70 -0.24
C GLU A 161 -2.23 9.57 -1.28
N VAL A 162 -3.40 9.01 -1.55
CA VAL A 162 -3.60 7.98 -2.57
C VAL A 162 -3.22 8.51 -3.95
N SER A 163 -3.63 9.74 -4.27
CA SER A 163 -3.30 10.37 -5.54
C SER A 163 -1.81 10.51 -5.76
N ARG A 164 -1.04 10.96 -4.77
CA ARG A 164 0.43 11.05 -4.90
C ARG A 164 1.13 9.71 -5.03
N LYS A 165 0.56 8.65 -4.45
CA LYS A 165 1.09 7.29 -4.49
C LYS A 165 0.78 6.58 -5.81
N TRP A 166 -0.46 6.64 -6.25
CA TRP A 166 -1.00 5.78 -7.31
C TRP A 166 -1.46 6.51 -8.55
N PHE A 167 -1.62 7.83 -8.55
CA PHE A 167 -2.13 8.55 -9.73
C PHE A 167 -1.15 9.61 -10.23
N GLY A 168 -0.23 10.07 -9.38
CA GLY A 168 0.92 10.89 -9.78
C GLY A 168 0.52 12.17 -10.50
N PHE A 169 1.32 12.55 -11.51
CA PHE A 169 1.09 13.64 -12.45
C PHE A 169 0.66 13.13 -13.84
N SER A 170 0.25 11.87 -13.95
CA SER A 170 -0.01 11.28 -15.26
C SER A 170 -1.28 11.79 -15.90
N LYS A 171 -1.33 11.61 -17.22
CA LYS A 171 -2.46 11.91 -18.09
C LYS A 171 -2.99 10.59 -18.65
N GLY A 172 -4.28 10.54 -18.97
CA GLY A 172 -4.91 9.40 -19.61
C GLY A 172 -5.86 8.63 -18.70
N ASN A 173 -6.36 7.51 -19.22
CA ASN A 173 -7.40 6.71 -18.58
C ASN A 173 -6.80 5.80 -17.49
N LEU A 174 -7.43 5.82 -16.31
CA LEU A 174 -7.03 4.98 -15.18
C LEU A 174 -7.19 3.49 -15.50
N SER A 175 -8.20 3.13 -16.29
CA SER A 175 -8.42 1.76 -16.81
C SER A 175 -7.27 1.27 -17.70
N ALA A 176 -6.61 2.15 -18.46
CA ALA A 176 -5.43 1.79 -19.24
C ALA A 176 -4.17 1.63 -18.37
N MET A 177 -4.03 2.48 -17.35
CA MET A 177 -2.90 2.40 -16.40
C MET A 177 -3.02 1.19 -15.45
N TYR A 178 -4.25 0.85 -15.07
CA TYR A 178 -4.58 -0.22 -14.14
C TYR A 178 -5.65 -1.14 -14.74
N PRO A 179 -5.30 -1.96 -15.75
CA PRO A 179 -6.27 -2.77 -16.50
C PRO A 179 -6.94 -3.87 -15.66
N GLN A 180 -6.36 -4.22 -14.51
CA GLN A 180 -6.90 -5.22 -13.59
C GLN A 180 -7.75 -4.59 -12.47
N ALA A 181 -7.90 -3.26 -12.46
CA ALA A 181 -8.66 -2.54 -11.45
C ALA A 181 -10.11 -2.34 -11.90
N THR A 182 -11.05 -2.87 -11.12
CA THR A 182 -12.49 -2.78 -11.39
C THR A 182 -13.16 -1.55 -10.76
N LEU A 183 -12.40 -0.75 -9.98
CA LEU A 183 -12.95 0.38 -9.23
C LEU A 183 -13.14 1.64 -10.08
N PHE A 184 -12.54 1.72 -11.26
CA PHE A 184 -12.56 2.92 -12.08
C PHE A 184 -13.64 2.82 -13.14
N HIS A 185 -14.37 3.93 -13.36
CA HIS A 185 -15.19 4.07 -14.56
C HIS A 185 -14.30 3.93 -15.80
N ALA A 186 -14.83 3.38 -16.89
CA ALA A 186 -14.06 3.13 -18.12
C ALA A 186 -13.38 4.40 -18.67
N GLN A 187 -14.05 5.55 -18.50
CA GLN A 187 -13.57 6.87 -18.93
C GLN A 187 -12.82 7.64 -17.83
N ALA A 188 -12.73 7.10 -16.59
CA ALA A 188 -12.08 7.80 -15.49
C ALA A 188 -10.62 8.16 -15.84
N ARG A 189 -10.31 9.44 -15.79
CA ARG A 189 -8.96 9.94 -16.11
C ARG A 189 -8.17 10.25 -14.85
N ALA A 190 -6.86 10.17 -14.95
CA ALA A 190 -5.95 10.65 -13.91
C ALA A 190 -6.13 12.17 -13.62
N GLY A 191 -6.74 12.94 -14.53
CA GLY A 191 -7.16 14.35 -14.30
C GLY A 191 -8.61 14.54 -13.83
N GLY A 192 -9.34 13.45 -13.59
CA GLY A 192 -10.76 13.49 -13.23
C GLY A 192 -11.03 14.02 -11.82
N SER A 193 -12.29 14.39 -11.59
CA SER A 193 -12.82 14.73 -10.26
C SER A 193 -13.42 13.51 -9.57
N PHE A 194 -13.31 13.51 -8.24
CA PHE A 194 -13.79 12.45 -7.36
C PHE A 194 -14.55 13.06 -6.19
N TRP A 195 -15.64 12.40 -5.77
CA TRP A 195 -16.37 12.78 -4.57
C TRP A 195 -15.52 12.50 -3.32
N VAL A 196 -15.48 13.47 -2.39
CA VAL A 196 -14.90 13.30 -1.06
C VAL A 196 -15.91 13.59 0.04
N HIS A 197 -15.62 13.13 1.25
CA HIS A 197 -16.50 13.20 2.41
C HIS A 197 -17.02 14.62 2.70
N GLU A 198 -16.23 15.64 2.41
CA GLU A 198 -16.55 17.05 2.62
C GLU A 198 -17.60 17.62 1.65
N ALA A 199 -18.38 16.76 0.98
CA ALA A 199 -19.38 17.12 -0.04
C ALA A 199 -18.83 18.00 -1.17
N LYS A 200 -17.55 17.82 -1.48
CA LYS A 200 -16.83 18.53 -2.53
C LYS A 200 -16.34 17.53 -3.56
N ALA A 201 -16.34 17.95 -4.81
CA ALA A 201 -15.61 17.25 -5.86
C ALA A 201 -14.15 17.74 -5.83
N LEU A 202 -13.21 16.80 -5.72
CA LEU A 202 -11.79 17.11 -5.76
C LEU A 202 -11.13 16.41 -6.94
N TYR A 203 -10.23 17.14 -7.60
CA TYR A 203 -9.41 16.57 -8.66
C TYR A 203 -8.27 15.75 -8.06
N LEU A 204 -7.87 14.68 -8.76
CA LEU A 204 -6.59 14.06 -8.50
C LEU A 204 -5.47 15.10 -8.65
N HIS A 205 -4.41 14.96 -7.87
CA HIS A 205 -3.28 15.88 -7.83
C HIS A 205 -2.36 15.73 -9.06
N THR A 206 -2.93 15.76 -10.26
CA THR A 206 -2.19 15.65 -11.53
C THR A 206 -1.87 17.00 -12.15
N GLY A 207 -2.43 18.10 -11.63
CA GLY A 207 -2.28 19.45 -12.18
C GLY A 207 -3.09 19.68 -13.46
N ILE A 208 -3.87 18.70 -13.92
CA ILE A 208 -4.59 18.74 -15.19
C ILE A 208 -6.05 18.36 -14.93
N LYS A 209 -6.98 19.23 -15.31
CA LYS A 209 -8.41 18.95 -15.22
C LYS A 209 -8.85 18.11 -16.42
N SER A 210 -9.65 17.07 -16.16
CA SER A 210 -10.35 16.35 -17.22
C SER A 210 -11.40 17.25 -17.87
N PRO A 211 -11.62 17.17 -19.19
CA PRO A 211 -12.74 17.82 -19.86
C PRO A 211 -14.10 17.14 -19.57
N GLU A 212 -14.08 15.94 -18.98
CA GLU A 212 -15.30 15.20 -18.62
C GLU A 212 -16.00 15.83 -17.40
N ARG A 213 -17.33 15.92 -17.47
CA ARG A 213 -18.16 16.57 -16.43
C ARG A 213 -18.55 15.65 -15.28
N GLY A 214 -18.46 14.33 -15.47
CA GLY A 214 -18.83 13.34 -14.45
C GLY A 214 -17.85 13.29 -13.28
N ILE A 215 -18.38 13.16 -12.06
CA ILE A 215 -17.58 13.03 -10.84
C ILE A 215 -17.57 11.54 -10.44
N ASN A 216 -16.38 10.95 -10.39
CA ASN A 216 -16.20 9.54 -10.08
C ASN A 216 -16.31 9.29 -8.57
N THR A 217 -16.66 8.07 -8.18
CA THR A 217 -16.73 7.69 -6.77
C THR A 217 -15.69 6.64 -6.43
N LEU A 218 -14.80 6.97 -5.49
CA LEU A 218 -13.86 6.04 -4.87
C LEU A 218 -14.06 6.04 -3.36
N CYS A 219 -14.14 4.85 -2.81
CA CYS A 219 -14.46 4.66 -1.41
C CYS A 219 -13.27 4.08 -0.67
N ARG A 220 -13.04 4.55 0.55
CA ARG A 220 -12.19 3.85 1.52
C ARG A 220 -12.99 2.69 2.09
N TYR A 221 -12.47 1.48 1.95
CA TYR A 221 -13.02 0.31 2.63
C TYR A 221 -12.92 0.47 4.14
N ALA A 222 -14.00 0.15 4.84
CA ALA A 222 -14.01 0.10 6.29
C ALA A 222 -13.65 -1.32 6.73
N TYR A 223 -12.44 -1.47 7.26
CA TYR A 223 -12.16 -2.67 8.06
C TYR A 223 -13.01 -2.58 9.31
N GLU A 224 -13.76 -3.63 9.62
CA GLU A 224 -14.33 -3.79 10.95
C GLU A 224 -13.20 -3.60 11.95
N ASN A 225 -13.42 -2.77 12.97
CA ASN A 225 -12.43 -2.57 14.01
C ASN A 225 -12.13 -3.97 14.57
N ALA A 226 -10.92 -4.47 14.31
CA ALA A 226 -10.36 -5.54 15.10
C ALA A 226 -10.19 -4.95 16.49
N THR A 227 -11.24 -5.11 17.31
CA THR A 227 -11.19 -4.94 18.75
C THR A 227 -10.15 -5.89 19.33
#